data_AF-A0A368FAQ7-F1
#
_entry.id   AF-A0A368FAQ7-F1
#
_cell.length_a   1.000
_cell.length_b   1.000
_cell.length_c   1.000
_cell.angle_alpha   90.00
_cell.angle_beta   90.00
_cell.angle_gamma   90.00
#
_symmetry.space_group_name_H-M   'P 1'
#
loop_
_entity.id
_entity.type
_entity.pdbx_description
1 polymer ?
#
loop_
_entity_poly.entity_id
_entity_poly.type
_entity_poly.pdbx_seq_one_letter_code
_entity_poly.pdbx_strand_id
1 'polypeptide(L)'
;MGKILIQTNDKTMEPELYYLRLPKDIDKYKVMLLDATVATGAAAMMAIRILLDHDVPEENIYVLSLLMSEPGVHALAYAFPKVSGNGEIVLVHNQT
;
A
#
# COMPACT_ATOMS: atom_id res chain seq x y z
N MET A 1 2.84 4.79 14.34
CA MET A 1 2.53 5.07 12.93
C MET A 1 3.61 4.49 12.05
N GLY A 2 3.21 3.64 11.10
CA GLY A 2 4.10 3.06 10.09
C GLY A 2 4.41 4.05 8.97
N LYS A 3 5.51 3.83 8.27
CA LYS A 3 5.95 4.59 7.09
C LYS A 3 6.56 3.64 6.08
N ILE A 4 6.09 3.73 4.84
CA ILE A 4 6.63 3.01 3.69
C ILE A 4 6.94 4.08 2.62
N LEU A 5 8.19 4.12 2.16
CA LEU A 5 8.63 4.98 1.05
C LEU A 5 8.92 4.09 -0.15
N ILE A 6 8.12 4.26 -1.20
CA ILE A 6 8.30 3.57 -2.48
C ILE A 6 8.54 4.64 -3.53
N GLN A 7 9.57 4.45 -4.34
CA GLN A 7 9.89 5.32 -5.47
C GLN A 7 10.05 4.46 -6.73
N THR A 8 9.69 5.03 -7.87
CA THR A 8 9.91 4.36 -9.15
C THR A 8 11.37 4.56 -9.56
N ASN A 9 12.05 3.48 -9.90
CA ASN A 9 13.40 3.55 -10.44
C ASN A 9 13.34 4.10 -11.88
N ASP A 10 14.01 5.22 -12.15
CA ASP A 10 14.00 5.89 -13.45
C ASP A 10 14.54 5.03 -14.62
N LYS A 11 15.34 4.00 -14.33
CA LYS A 11 15.95 3.13 -15.34
C LYS A 11 15.09 1.92 -15.64
N THR A 12 14.56 1.26 -14.61
CA THR A 12 13.77 0.03 -14.76
C THR A 12 12.28 0.32 -14.90
N MET A 13 11.83 1.51 -14.50
CA MET A 13 10.42 1.89 -14.35
C MET A 13 9.67 1.05 -13.33
N GLU A 14 10.38 0.32 -12.47
CA GLU A 14 9.78 -0.52 -11.43
C GLU A 14 9.75 0.21 -10.07
N PRO A 15 8.71 -0.01 -9.25
CA PRO A 15 8.69 0.49 -7.89
C PRO A 15 9.76 -0.22 -7.05
N GLU A 16 10.44 0.52 -6.18
CA GLU A 16 11.45 0.04 -5.25
C GLU A 16 11.19 0.56 -3.84
N LEU A 17 11.51 -0.26 -2.83
CA LEU A 17 11.40 0.10 -1.41
C LEU A 17 12.65 0.85 -0.94
N TYR A 18 12.49 2.12 -0.55
CA TYR A 18 13.59 2.97 -0.07
C TYR A 18 13.64 3.13 1.45
N TYR A 19 12.48 3.08 2.11
CA TYR A 19 12.40 3.19 3.56
C TYR A 19 11.21 2.42 4.11
N LEU A 20 11.46 1.66 5.18
CA LEU A 20 10.45 0.90 5.89
C LEU A 20 10.57 1.11 7.39
N ARG A 21 9.47 1.53 8.01
CA ARG A 21 9.32 1.52 9.46
C ARG A 21 7.91 1.10 9.80
N LEU A 22 7.76 -0.12 10.31
CA LEU A 22 6.48 -0.64 10.79
C LEU A 22 6.48 -0.75 12.33
N PRO A 23 5.32 -0.64 13.00
CA PRO A 23 5.19 -1.08 14.39
C PRO A 23 5.59 -2.54 14.56
N LYS A 24 6.11 -2.93 15.74
CA LYS A 24 6.59 -4.29 15.99
C LYS A 24 5.51 -5.37 15.90
N ASP A 25 4.27 -5.01 16.23
CA ASP A 25 3.12 -5.93 16.28
C ASP A 25 2.12 -5.61 15.16
N ILE A 26 2.60 -5.27 13.96
CA ILE A 26 1.74 -4.77 12.87
C ILE A 26 0.66 -5.78 12.45
N ASP A 27 0.97 -7.07 12.52
CA ASP A 27 0.11 -8.23 12.26
C ASP A 27 -1.18 -8.23 13.10
N LYS A 28 -1.14 -7.62 14.29
CA LYS A 28 -2.27 -7.57 15.23
C LYS A 28 -3.24 -6.43 14.95
N TYR A 29 -2.91 -5.53 14.02
CA TYR A 29 -3.71 -4.35 13.74
C TYR A 29 -4.46 -4.45 12.42
N LYS A 30 -5.49 -3.61 12.30
CA LYS A 30 -6.08 -3.23 11.03
C LYS A 30 -5.25 -2.09 10.44
N VAL A 31 -4.97 -2.12 9.14
CA VAL A 31 -4.00 -1.23 8.50
C VAL A 31 -4.64 -0.51 7.30
N MET A 32 -4.91 0.79 7.40
CA MET A 32 -5.21 1.68 6.27
C MET A 32 -3.92 2.06 5.60
N LEU A 33 -3.67 1.56 4.41
CA LEU A 33 -2.70 2.09 3.50
C LEU A 33 -3.20 3.39 2.87
N LEU A 34 -2.61 4.52 3.24
CA LEU A 34 -2.97 5.85 2.75
C LEU A 34 -2.02 6.30 1.64
N ASP A 35 -2.55 6.58 0.46
CA ASP A 35 -1.81 7.23 -0.63
C ASP A 35 -2.67 8.38 -1.17
N ALA A 36 -2.12 9.58 -1.34
CA ALA A 36 -2.91 10.72 -1.82
C ALA A 36 -3.43 10.50 -3.24
N THR A 37 -2.64 9.83 -4.09
CA THR A 37 -2.98 9.60 -5.49
C THR A 37 -2.54 8.22 -5.94
N VAL A 38 -3.51 7.40 -6.33
CA VAL A 38 -3.25 6.08 -6.89
C VAL A 38 -3.56 6.10 -8.39
N ALA A 39 -2.49 6.18 -9.18
CA ALA A 39 -2.57 6.10 -10.64
C ALA A 39 -2.67 4.62 -11.09
N THR A 40 -1.55 3.96 -11.35
CA THR A 40 -1.53 2.54 -11.79
C THR A 40 -1.73 1.53 -10.67
N GLY A 41 -1.61 1.96 -9.40
CA GLY A 41 -1.62 1.07 -8.25
C GLY A 41 -0.28 0.39 -7.96
N ALA A 42 0.78 0.61 -8.76
CA ALA A 42 2.06 -0.10 -8.60
C ALA A 42 2.69 0.07 -7.21
N ALA A 43 2.78 1.31 -6.70
CA ALA A 43 3.31 1.58 -5.37
C ALA A 43 2.42 0.98 -4.26
N ALA A 44 1.10 1.13 -4.38
CA ALA A 44 0.15 0.54 -3.44
C ALA A 44 0.23 -1.00 -3.43
N MET A 45 0.37 -1.64 -4.59
CA MET A 45 0.56 -3.09 -4.70
C MET A 45 1.83 -3.56 -3.98
N MET A 46 2.95 -2.86 -4.17
CA MET A 46 4.19 -3.17 -3.45
C MET A 46 4.01 -2.99 -1.94
N ALA A 47 3.36 -1.92 -1.50
CA ALA A 47 3.13 -1.70 -0.08
C ALA A 47 2.23 -2.77 0.56
N ILE A 48 1.18 -3.22 -0.14
CA ILE A 48 0.33 -4.33 0.32
C ILE A 48 1.16 -5.61 0.44
N ARG A 49 2.00 -5.94 -0.55
CA ARG A 49 2.90 -7.11 -0.50
C ARG A 49 3.83 -7.05 0.72
N ILE A 50 4.42 -5.89 1.00
CA ILE A 50 5.26 -5.70 2.19
C ILE A 50 4.47 -5.96 3.48
N LEU A 51 3.21 -5.52 3.57
CA LEU A 51 2.36 -5.79 4.74
C LEU A 51 2.04 -7.28 4.89
N LEU A 52 1.73 -7.97 3.78
CA LEU A 52 1.51 -9.42 3.76
C LEU A 52 2.77 -10.19 4.17
N ASP A 53 3.96 -9.75 3.73
CA ASP A 53 5.27 -10.30 4.13
C ASP A 53 5.57 -10.09 5.62
N HIS A 54 4.85 -9.19 6.29
CA HIS A 54 4.90 -8.96 7.74
C HIS A 54 3.69 -9.55 8.47
N ASP A 55 3.10 -10.62 7.90
CA ASP A 55 2.00 -11.40 8.48
C ASP A 55 0.69 -10.63 8.72
N VAL A 56 0.53 -9.43 8.14
CA VAL A 56 -0.75 -8.71 8.19
C VAL A 56 -1.75 -9.46 7.31
N PRO A 57 -2.89 -9.95 7.85
CA PRO A 57 -3.89 -10.60 7.02
C PRO A 57 -4.44 -9.65 5.96
N GLU A 58 -4.65 -10.14 4.74
CA GLU A 58 -5.14 -9.33 3.62
C GLU A 58 -6.46 -8.61 3.95
N GLU A 59 -7.38 -9.29 4.64
CA GLU A 59 -8.66 -8.73 5.11
C GLU A 59 -8.53 -7.61 6.16
N ASN A 60 -7.36 -7.49 6.79
CA ASN A 60 -7.04 -6.42 7.73
C ASN A 60 -6.36 -5.23 7.06
N ILE A 61 -6.06 -5.30 5.77
CA ILE A 61 -5.50 -4.19 5.00
C ILE A 61 -6.64 -3.43 4.32
N TYR A 62 -6.59 -2.12 4.43
CA TYR A 62 -7.56 -1.20 3.88
C TYR A 62 -6.87 -0.16 3.00
N VAL A 63 -7.28 0.06 1.76
CA VAL A 63 -6.64 1.10 0.92
C VAL A 63 -7.50 2.36 0.95
N LEU A 64 -6.92 3.46 1.39
CA LEU A 64 -7.56 4.77 1.42
C LEU A 64 -6.77 5.74 0.53
N SER A 65 -7.48 6.38 -0.41
CA SER A 65 -6.90 7.38 -1.30
C SER A 65 -7.84 8.55 -1.50
N LEU A 66 -7.28 9.74 -1.72
CA LEU A 66 -8.06 10.92 -2.12
C LEU A 66 -8.48 10.84 -3.58
N LEU A 67 -7.58 10.36 -4.45
CA LEU A 67 -7.83 10.18 -5.88
C LEU A 67 -7.30 8.83 -6.34
N MET A 68 -8.16 8.03 -6.95
CA MET A 68 -7.76 6.76 -7.54
C MET A 68 -8.29 6.66 -8.96
N SER A 69 -7.41 6.31 -9.89
CA SER A 69 -7.81 6.05 -11.27
C SER A 69 -8.52 4.70 -11.38
N GLU A 70 -9.43 4.56 -12.34
CA GLU A 70 -10.15 3.29 -12.58
C GLU A 70 -9.20 2.09 -12.81
N PRO A 71 -8.11 2.22 -13.59
CA PRO A 71 -7.12 1.15 -13.70
C PRO A 71 -6.47 0.79 -12.36
N GLY A 72 -6.21 1.77 -11.50
CA GLY A 72 -5.66 1.56 -10.17
C GLY A 72 -6.62 0.81 -9.24
N VAL A 73 -7.91 1.18 -9.26
CA VAL A 73 -8.96 0.45 -8.51
C VAL A 73 -9.00 -1.01 -8.96
N HIS A 74 -9.10 -1.25 -10.27
CA HIS A 74 -9.20 -2.59 -10.83
C HIS A 74 -7.95 -3.44 -10.57
N ALA A 75 -6.75 -2.86 -10.71
CA ALA A 75 -5.52 -3.56 -10.42
C ALA A 75 -5.44 -4.03 -8.96
N LEU A 76 -5.80 -3.17 -8.01
CA LEU A 76 -5.78 -3.49 -6.59
C LEU A 76 -6.87 -4.51 -6.22
N ALA A 77 -8.10 -4.31 -6.68
CA ALA A 77 -9.22 -5.22 -6.39
C ALA A 77 -9.02 -6.62 -6.98
N TYR A 78 -8.39 -6.71 -8.16
CA TYR A 78 -8.06 -7.99 -8.78
C TYR A 78 -6.91 -8.70 -8.06
N ALA A 79 -5.87 -7.97 -7.67
CA ALA A 79 -4.68 -8.55 -7.03
C ALA A 79 -4.93 -8.93 -5.55
N PHE A 80 -5.77 -8.17 -4.85
CA PHE A 80 -6.03 -8.32 -3.41
C PHE A 80 -7.53 -8.24 -3.11
N PRO A 81 -8.30 -9.29 -3.44
CA PRO A 81 -9.76 -9.29 -3.34
C PRO A 81 -10.31 -9.18 -1.91
N LYS A 82 -9.49 -9.40 -0.88
CA LYS A 82 -9.89 -9.28 0.53
C LYS A 82 -9.58 -7.91 1.14
N VAL A 83 -8.76 -7.09 0.47
CA VAL A 83 -8.51 -5.71 0.89
C VAL A 83 -9.82 -4.92 0.84
N SER A 84 -10.17 -4.25 1.94
CA SER A 84 -11.46 -3.56 2.08
C SER A 84 -11.29 -2.05 2.35
N GLY A 85 -12.35 -1.28 2.58
CA GLY A 85 -12.28 0.20 2.58
C GLY A 85 -12.11 0.98 3.90
N ASN A 86 -12.09 0.38 5.11
CA ASN A 86 -12.06 1.13 6.41
C ASN A 86 -11.25 0.46 7.57
N GLY A 87 -10.11 1.02 8.04
CA GLY A 87 -9.54 0.79 9.41
C GLY A 87 -8.05 1.14 9.67
N GLU A 88 -7.67 1.95 10.69
CA GLU A 88 -6.32 2.43 11.20
C GLU A 88 -5.13 2.91 10.30
N ILE A 89 -4.70 4.18 10.37
CA ILE A 89 -3.84 4.85 9.34
C ILE A 89 -2.34 4.45 9.29
N VAL A 90 -1.86 4.02 8.11
CA VAL A 90 -0.46 3.88 7.65
C VAL A 90 -0.26 4.75 6.40
N LEU A 91 0.73 5.63 6.43
CA LEU A 91 1.00 6.55 5.31
C LEU A 91 1.99 5.94 4.32
N VAL A 92 1.60 5.87 3.05
CA VAL A 92 2.48 5.69 1.90
C VAL A 92 2.85 7.06 1.36
N HIS A 93 4.14 7.32 1.25
CA HIS A 93 4.62 8.50 0.54
C HIS A 93 5.14 8.05 -0.82
N ASN A 94 4.42 8.40 -1.88
CA ASN A 94 4.84 8.22 -3.26
C ASN A 94 5.45 9.54 -3.74
N GLN A 95 6.76 9.55 -3.99
CA GLN A 95 7.40 10.65 -4.70
C GLN A 95 7.73 10.14 -6.08
N THR A 96 6.96 10.62 -7.05
CA THR A 96 7.14 10.36 -8.49
C THR A 96 8.36 11.10 -9.00
#